data_AF-A0A7S3P246-F1
#
_entry.id   AF-A0A7S3P246-F1
#
_cell.length_a   1.000
_cell.length_b   1.000
_cell.length_c   1.000
_cell.angle_alpha   90.00
_cell.angle_beta   90.00
_cell.angle_gamma   90.00
#
_symmetry.space_group_name_H-M   'P 1'
#
loop_
_entity.id
_entity.type
_entity.pdbx_description
1 polymer ?
#
loop_
_entity_poly.entity_id
_entity_poly.type
_entity_poly.pdbx_seq_one_letter_code
_entity_poly.pdbx_strand_id
1 'polypeptide(L)'
;QQQQQQQEQSAAQEEEDEYRFDFLVPLLGWSPNCAQMESIAATSTAGTDDCDLTQLLVVECTCSGDVDTRTSSPHFGANNQRQENVILALPKFSAVLSLIGSALIVRDVLFGNHSNNNNNSRSSRSLQTYQVIMLAMSVFDILGCLAWSLSQHAVPEGFKPGSMGTMGTCRAAAFFTQLSFTATFYNVCLCLYYYLTITRGFRERDFGRIKYAIYLVPPALGLTLAAAGWNKYSPFSIWGCYFPIPPIAESYRNIYLFAIAPVGTAVLLCTSLMAMICWDVRQKVLRSMQWTMARADSRDYNYASGITTAAVVTEAPRSSVNDGNISSRPLPEANEGDPTTATTQTGGNGVLATAAASTTATSAMQQQQQRRSSSRRPMTTRPPRADHDVFWQSVFYLGALYVCWPILLYSFSIKHYSKKYYVFHVVFFVCAPLQGFLNTLVYFRPRFIRYWRDRRREQQQQRQRSTRNGHQEMPSPLNSKTESTITTVEQSAALMAKKIASVQEAPEAAVVEEGRDAP
;
A
#
# COMPACT_ATOMS: atom_id res chain seq x y z
N GLN A 1 -53.69 -14.09 -19.60
CA GLN A 1 -53.90 -14.19 -21.07
C GLN A 1 -53.34 -12.98 -21.79
N GLN A 2 -53.82 -11.74 -21.59
CA GLN A 2 -53.22 -10.57 -22.27
C GLN A 2 -51.71 -10.35 -21.98
N GLN A 3 -51.27 -10.49 -20.73
CA GLN A 3 -49.83 -10.43 -20.41
C GLN A 3 -49.02 -11.57 -21.03
N GLN A 4 -49.65 -12.72 -21.26
CA GLN A 4 -48.99 -13.89 -21.86
C GLN A 4 -48.87 -13.72 -23.38
N GLN A 5 -49.89 -13.14 -24.03
CA GLN A 5 -49.80 -12.70 -25.42
C GLN A 5 -48.77 -11.59 -25.63
N GLN A 6 -48.63 -10.65 -24.70
CA GLN A 6 -47.58 -9.63 -24.79
C GLN A 6 -46.17 -10.23 -24.65
N GLN A 7 -45.98 -11.23 -23.80
CA GLN A 7 -44.70 -11.92 -23.67
C GLN A 7 -44.38 -12.79 -24.90
N GLU A 8 -45.37 -13.45 -25.49
CA GLU A 8 -45.19 -14.23 -26.73
C GLU A 8 -44.89 -13.32 -27.93
N GLN A 9 -45.53 -12.16 -28.02
CA GLN A 9 -45.24 -11.18 -29.06
C GLN A 9 -43.85 -10.55 -28.91
N SER A 10 -43.42 -10.23 -27.67
CA SER A 10 -42.07 -9.70 -27.46
C SER A 10 -40.99 -10.74 -27.77
N ALA A 11 -41.22 -12.01 -27.42
CA ALA A 11 -40.28 -13.09 -27.70
C ALA A 11 -40.18 -13.39 -29.21
N ALA A 12 -41.31 -13.38 -29.94
CA ALA A 12 -41.31 -13.57 -31.38
C ALA A 12 -40.62 -12.41 -32.12
N GLN A 13 -40.75 -11.18 -31.61
CA GLN A 13 -40.10 -10.01 -32.20
C GLN A 13 -38.58 -10.00 -31.95
N GLU A 14 -38.12 -10.44 -30.77
CA GLU A 14 -36.69 -10.65 -30.50
C GLU A 14 -36.07 -11.72 -31.41
N GLU A 15 -36.80 -12.81 -31.69
CA GLU A 15 -36.32 -13.90 -32.57
C GLU A 15 -36.24 -13.46 -34.05
N GLU A 16 -37.16 -12.60 -34.50
CA GLU A 16 -37.15 -12.04 -35.86
C GLU A 16 -36.01 -11.01 -36.03
N ASP A 17 -35.74 -10.18 -35.02
CA ASP A 17 -34.62 -9.22 -35.03
C ASP A 17 -33.25 -9.93 -34.98
N GLU A 18 -33.11 -11.01 -34.19
CA GLU A 18 -31.89 -11.85 -34.15
C GLU A 18 -31.62 -12.51 -35.52
N TYR A 19 -32.66 -13.04 -36.17
CA TYR A 19 -32.55 -13.62 -37.52
C TYR A 19 -32.17 -12.60 -38.59
N ARG A 20 -32.67 -11.36 -38.46
CA ARG A 20 -32.37 -10.27 -39.40
C ARG A 20 -30.92 -9.81 -39.26
N PHE A 21 -30.39 -9.80 -38.04
CA PHE A 21 -28.99 -9.48 -37.76
C PHE A 21 -28.04 -10.58 -38.28
N ASP A 22 -28.36 -11.85 -38.04
CA ASP A 22 -27.59 -13.00 -38.53
C ASP A 22 -27.59 -13.14 -40.06
N PHE A 23 -28.60 -12.59 -40.74
CA PHE A 23 -28.64 -12.53 -42.21
C PHE A 23 -27.77 -11.39 -42.79
N LEU A 24 -27.64 -10.27 -42.08
CA LEU A 24 -26.86 -9.10 -42.53
C LEU A 24 -25.34 -9.26 -42.32
N VAL A 25 -24.91 -9.95 -41.26
CA VAL A 25 -23.48 -10.13 -40.92
C VAL A 25 -22.68 -10.90 -41.99
N PRO A 26 -23.18 -11.99 -42.62
CA PRO A 26 -22.47 -12.70 -43.68
C PRO A 26 -22.33 -11.90 -44.98
N LEU A 27 -23.29 -11.00 -45.26
CA LEU A 27 -23.33 -10.17 -46.47
C LEU A 27 -22.35 -8.99 -46.41
N LEU A 28 -22.02 -8.52 -45.22
CA LEU A 28 -21.17 -7.35 -44.98
C LEU A 28 -19.71 -7.67 -44.69
N GLY A 29 -19.42 -8.93 -44.33
CA GLY A 29 -18.14 -9.28 -43.73
C GLY A 29 -18.00 -8.71 -42.32
N TRP A 30 -16.97 -9.12 -41.58
CA TRP A 30 -16.76 -8.70 -40.18
C TRP A 30 -16.33 -7.22 -40.01
N SER A 31 -16.25 -6.48 -41.12
CA SER A 31 -15.83 -5.08 -41.17
C SER A 31 -16.35 -4.44 -42.46
N PRO A 32 -17.66 -4.12 -42.55
CA PRO A 32 -18.17 -3.41 -43.71
C PRO A 32 -17.43 -2.09 -43.87
N ASN A 33 -16.99 -1.79 -45.10
CA ASN A 33 -16.44 -0.47 -45.38
C ASN A 33 -17.55 0.59 -45.37
N CYS A 34 -17.19 1.86 -45.19
CA CYS A 34 -18.18 2.94 -45.12
C CYS A 34 -19.10 2.99 -46.36
N ALA A 35 -18.61 2.60 -47.55
CA ALA A 35 -19.41 2.56 -48.77
C ALA A 35 -20.50 1.48 -48.73
N GLN A 36 -20.23 0.32 -48.12
CA GLN A 36 -21.24 -0.73 -47.91
C GLN A 36 -22.29 -0.29 -46.89
N MET A 37 -21.87 0.34 -45.80
CA MET A 37 -22.77 0.91 -44.78
C MET A 37 -23.67 2.01 -45.38
N GLU A 38 -23.08 2.90 -46.18
CA GLU A 38 -23.79 3.97 -46.88
C GLU A 38 -24.78 3.41 -47.93
N SER A 39 -24.42 2.34 -48.63
CA SER A 39 -25.33 1.67 -49.57
C SER A 39 -26.56 1.07 -48.88
N ILE A 40 -26.38 0.52 -47.67
CA ILE A 40 -27.46 -0.05 -46.85
C ILE A 40 -28.33 1.03 -46.24
N ALA A 41 -27.73 2.09 -45.69
CA ALA A 41 -28.46 3.25 -45.20
C ALA A 41 -29.30 3.88 -46.33
N ALA A 42 -28.75 3.97 -47.54
CA ALA A 42 -29.46 4.43 -48.71
C ALA A 42 -30.60 3.50 -49.14
N THR A 43 -30.52 2.19 -48.88
CA THR A 43 -31.63 1.25 -49.16
C THR A 43 -32.70 1.26 -48.06
N SER A 44 -32.34 1.58 -46.82
CA SER A 44 -33.23 1.56 -45.66
C SER A 44 -34.10 2.82 -45.50
N THR A 45 -33.74 3.93 -46.15
CA THR A 45 -34.46 5.21 -46.06
C THR A 45 -35.83 5.23 -46.78
N ALA A 46 -36.25 4.11 -47.38
CA ALA A 46 -37.57 3.99 -48.00
C ALA A 46 -38.73 3.74 -47.00
N GLY A 47 -38.46 3.52 -45.71
CA GLY A 47 -39.47 3.35 -44.66
C GLY A 47 -39.28 4.36 -43.52
N THR A 48 -40.33 5.10 -43.15
CA THR A 48 -40.26 6.31 -42.30
C THR A 48 -39.97 6.08 -40.82
N ASP A 49 -39.81 4.84 -40.34
CA ASP A 49 -39.80 4.53 -38.90
C ASP A 49 -38.46 3.99 -38.35
N ASP A 50 -37.42 3.75 -39.18
CA ASP A 50 -36.13 3.14 -38.76
C ASP A 50 -34.94 4.13 -38.66
N CYS A 51 -35.21 5.38 -38.23
CA CYS A 51 -34.16 6.40 -38.06
C CYS A 51 -33.20 6.11 -36.89
N ASP A 52 -33.62 5.40 -35.85
CA ASP A 52 -32.78 5.16 -34.65
C ASP A 52 -31.65 4.14 -34.92
N LEU A 53 -31.91 3.10 -35.70
CA LEU A 53 -30.90 2.11 -36.08
C LEU A 53 -29.86 2.73 -37.03
N THR A 54 -30.33 3.60 -37.92
CA THR A 54 -29.49 4.34 -38.85
C THR A 54 -28.62 5.36 -38.10
N GLN A 55 -29.10 6.04 -37.06
CA GLN A 55 -28.25 6.90 -36.23
C GLN A 55 -27.19 6.12 -35.46
N LEU A 56 -27.47 4.89 -35.01
CA LEU A 56 -26.47 4.05 -34.35
C LEU A 56 -25.34 3.62 -35.31
N LEU A 57 -25.68 3.31 -36.57
CA LEU A 57 -24.75 2.90 -37.62
C LEU A 57 -24.02 4.07 -38.30
N VAL A 58 -24.67 5.23 -38.47
CA VAL A 58 -24.11 6.43 -39.13
C VAL A 58 -23.15 7.19 -38.21
N VAL A 59 -23.28 7.07 -36.89
CA VAL A 59 -22.34 7.70 -35.93
C VAL A 59 -20.92 7.16 -36.08
N GLU A 60 -20.73 5.95 -36.63
CA GLU A 60 -19.41 5.37 -36.89
C GLU A 60 -18.94 5.55 -38.34
N CYS A 61 -19.87 5.80 -39.27
CA CYS A 61 -19.60 6.17 -40.65
C CYS A 61 -19.89 7.67 -40.87
N THR A 62 -19.17 8.57 -40.21
CA THR A 62 -19.15 9.97 -40.66
C THR A 62 -18.43 10.02 -42.00
N CYS A 63 -19.22 10.02 -43.07
CA CYS A 63 -18.78 10.06 -44.46
C CYS A 63 -17.85 11.25 -44.70
N SER A 64 -16.71 10.92 -45.32
CA SER A 64 -15.58 11.78 -45.68
C SER A 64 -15.89 12.72 -46.87
N GLY A 65 -17.12 13.26 -46.94
CA GLY A 65 -17.60 14.01 -48.10
C GLY A 65 -17.52 15.54 -47.98
N ASP A 66 -17.57 16.09 -46.77
CA ASP A 66 -17.43 17.54 -46.55
C ASP A 66 -16.43 17.80 -45.42
N VAL A 67 -15.21 18.16 -45.82
CA VAL A 67 -14.00 18.24 -44.98
C VAL A 67 -14.05 19.38 -43.94
N ASP A 68 -15.05 20.27 -43.99
CA ASP A 68 -14.99 21.54 -43.26
C ASP A 68 -15.87 21.64 -41.99
N THR A 69 -16.61 20.61 -41.60
CA THR A 69 -17.31 20.60 -40.29
C THR A 69 -16.93 19.41 -39.42
N ARG A 70 -15.71 19.48 -38.88
CA ARG A 70 -15.19 18.68 -37.76
C ARG A 70 -15.98 18.91 -36.45
N THR A 71 -17.27 18.60 -36.43
CA THR A 71 -17.98 18.31 -35.18
C THR A 71 -17.93 16.82 -34.93
N SER A 72 -16.71 16.30 -34.68
CA SER A 72 -16.57 15.01 -34.01
C SER A 72 -17.32 15.12 -32.70
N SER A 73 -18.27 14.21 -32.49
CA SER A 73 -19.04 14.12 -31.25
C SER A 73 -18.10 14.25 -30.05
N PRO A 74 -18.33 15.17 -29.10
CA PRO A 74 -17.42 15.37 -27.98
C PRO A 74 -17.27 14.07 -27.19
N HIS A 75 -16.14 13.39 -27.39
CA HIS A 75 -15.80 12.16 -26.67
C HIS A 75 -15.38 12.57 -25.24
N PHE A 76 -16.05 12.02 -24.22
CA PHE A 76 -15.70 12.23 -22.80
C PHE A 76 -15.77 13.68 -22.32
N GLY A 77 -16.65 14.49 -22.91
CA GLY A 77 -16.77 15.91 -22.57
C GLY A 77 -15.60 16.75 -23.06
N ALA A 78 -14.74 16.20 -23.92
CA ALA A 78 -13.77 16.99 -24.65
C ALA A 78 -14.51 17.85 -25.69
N ASN A 79 -14.41 19.16 -25.56
CA ASN A 79 -14.99 20.14 -26.47
C ASN A 79 -14.07 20.46 -27.65
N ASN A 80 -12.83 19.97 -27.63
CA ASN A 80 -11.85 20.20 -28.70
C ASN A 80 -10.84 19.04 -28.80
N GLN A 81 -10.14 18.97 -29.94
CA GLN A 81 -9.13 17.93 -30.21
C GLN A 81 -8.00 17.91 -29.17
N ARG A 82 -7.63 19.07 -28.60
CA ARG A 82 -6.56 19.15 -27.60
C ARG A 82 -6.95 18.40 -26.32
N GLN A 83 -8.20 18.58 -25.86
CA GLN A 83 -8.75 17.88 -24.70
C GLN A 83 -8.83 16.36 -24.95
N GLU A 84 -9.20 15.94 -26.15
CA GLU A 84 -9.21 14.53 -26.50
C GLU A 84 -7.80 13.93 -26.46
N ASN A 85 -6.82 14.60 -27.08
CA ASN A 85 -5.43 14.16 -27.09
C ASN A 85 -4.84 14.09 -25.67
N VAL A 86 -5.21 15.03 -24.79
CA VAL A 86 -4.82 15.00 -23.37
C VAL A 86 -5.39 13.76 -22.69
N ILE A 87 -6.69 13.50 -22.81
CA ILE A 87 -7.33 12.31 -22.23
C ILE A 87 -6.65 11.01 -22.69
N LEU A 88 -6.28 10.90 -23.96
CA LEU A 88 -5.60 9.74 -24.52
C LEU A 88 -4.15 9.58 -24.01
N ALA A 89 -3.48 10.69 -23.68
CA ALA A 89 -2.10 10.67 -23.20
C ALA A 89 -1.98 10.40 -21.69
N LEU A 90 -2.93 10.89 -20.89
CA LEU A 90 -2.92 10.76 -19.42
C LEU A 90 -2.70 9.33 -18.89
N PRO A 91 -3.43 8.29 -19.35
CA PRO A 91 -3.25 6.94 -18.80
C PRO A 91 -1.86 6.38 -19.12
N LYS A 92 -1.22 6.82 -20.22
CA LYS A 92 0.15 6.42 -20.56
C LYS A 92 1.15 6.99 -19.57
N PHE A 93 1.05 8.28 -19.26
CA PHE A 93 1.94 8.92 -18.28
C PHE A 93 1.80 8.32 -16.89
N SER A 94 0.57 8.13 -16.41
CA SER A 94 0.34 7.49 -15.11
C SER A 94 0.78 6.02 -15.08
N ALA A 95 0.59 5.28 -16.18
CA ALA A 95 1.10 3.91 -16.32
C ALA A 95 2.63 3.86 -16.26
N VAL A 96 3.36 4.79 -16.88
CA VAL A 96 4.83 4.86 -16.80
C VAL A 96 5.30 5.11 -15.37
N LEU A 97 4.67 6.05 -14.65
CA LEU A 97 5.01 6.30 -13.24
C LEU A 97 4.77 5.06 -12.37
N SER A 98 3.67 4.36 -12.62
CA SER A 98 3.30 3.14 -11.91
C SER A 98 4.21 1.95 -12.24
N LEU A 99 4.66 1.84 -13.50
CA LEU A 99 5.66 0.89 -13.97
C LEU A 99 6.99 1.11 -13.24
N ILE A 100 7.47 2.35 -13.18
CA ILE A 100 8.70 2.71 -12.45
C ILE A 100 8.55 2.36 -10.97
N GLY A 101 7.42 2.75 -10.35
CA GLY A 101 7.13 2.43 -8.96
C GLY A 101 7.23 0.94 -8.68
N SER A 102 6.51 0.14 -9.46
CA SER A 102 6.46 -1.32 -9.29
C SER A 102 7.82 -1.96 -9.55
N ALA A 103 8.55 -1.51 -10.56
CA ALA A 103 9.91 -1.98 -10.86
C ALA A 103 10.90 -1.70 -9.71
N LEU A 104 10.76 -0.56 -9.01
CA LEU A 104 11.57 -0.25 -7.83
C LEU A 104 11.27 -1.20 -6.67
N ILE A 105 10.01 -1.59 -6.44
CA ILE A 105 9.65 -2.60 -5.43
C ILE A 105 10.27 -3.95 -5.82
N VAL A 106 10.09 -4.39 -7.06
CA VAL A 106 10.64 -5.66 -7.57
C VAL A 106 12.16 -5.68 -7.40
N ARG A 107 12.86 -4.64 -7.85
CA ARG A 107 14.32 -4.50 -7.69
C ARG A 107 14.72 -4.55 -6.22
N ASP A 108 14.02 -3.84 -5.35
CA ASP A 108 14.35 -3.81 -3.94
C ASP A 108 14.12 -5.16 -3.24
N VAL A 109 13.04 -5.87 -3.56
CA VAL A 109 12.76 -7.19 -2.99
C VAL A 109 13.78 -8.24 -3.48
N LEU A 110 14.13 -8.21 -4.77
CA LEU A 110 15.05 -9.17 -5.36
C LEU A 110 16.52 -8.90 -4.98
N PHE A 111 16.97 -7.64 -4.98
CA PHE A 111 18.38 -7.29 -4.77
C PHE A 111 18.69 -6.65 -3.41
N GLY A 112 17.72 -5.98 -2.77
CA GLY A 112 17.93 -5.23 -1.52
C GLY A 112 18.27 -6.11 -0.32
N ASN A 113 17.98 -7.41 -0.38
CA ASN A 113 18.29 -8.35 0.69
C ASN A 113 19.80 -8.65 0.82
N HIS A 114 20.61 -8.31 -0.19
CA HIS A 114 22.03 -8.65 -0.22
C HIS A 114 22.91 -7.68 0.58
N SER A 115 22.51 -6.41 0.74
CA SER A 115 23.45 -5.36 1.20
C SER A 115 23.65 -5.28 2.72
N ASN A 116 22.82 -5.92 3.55
CA ASN A 116 22.87 -5.72 5.01
C ASN A 116 23.38 -6.94 5.78
N ASN A 117 24.04 -7.89 5.12
CA ASN A 117 24.38 -9.19 5.71
C ASN A 117 25.89 -9.46 5.79
N ASN A 118 26.67 -8.46 6.20
CA ASN A 118 28.12 -8.60 6.43
C ASN A 118 28.49 -9.39 7.70
N ASN A 119 27.53 -9.91 8.47
CA ASN A 119 27.80 -10.68 9.69
C ASN A 119 27.26 -12.12 9.58
N ASN A 120 28.02 -12.96 8.88
CA ASN A 120 28.27 -14.41 9.08
C ASN A 120 27.13 -15.43 9.35
N SER A 121 25.85 -15.06 9.33
CA SER A 121 24.77 -16.04 9.47
C SER A 121 24.17 -16.40 8.11
N ARG A 122 24.80 -17.36 7.43
CA ARG A 122 24.43 -17.98 6.13
C ARG A 122 23.14 -18.82 6.16
N SER A 123 22.27 -18.64 7.15
CA SER A 123 20.96 -19.30 7.17
C SER A 123 20.10 -18.74 6.03
N SER A 124 19.67 -19.61 5.12
CA SER A 124 18.71 -19.33 4.04
C SER A 124 17.55 -18.49 4.59
N ARG A 125 17.57 -17.17 4.35
CA ARG A 125 16.51 -16.28 4.80
C ARG A 125 15.36 -16.45 3.82
N SER A 126 14.36 -17.24 4.20
CA SER A 126 13.12 -17.31 3.43
C SER A 126 12.56 -15.90 3.24
N LEU A 127 12.18 -15.56 2.01
CA LEU A 127 11.50 -14.29 1.72
C LEU A 127 10.29 -14.14 2.63
N GLN A 128 10.14 -12.99 3.27
CA GLN A 128 9.02 -12.74 4.18
C GLN A 128 7.71 -12.75 3.38
N THR A 129 6.63 -13.26 3.97
CA THR A 129 5.31 -13.37 3.32
C THR A 129 4.84 -12.02 2.79
N TYR A 130 5.04 -10.94 3.57
CA TYR A 130 4.80 -9.56 3.13
C TYR A 130 5.57 -9.20 1.85
N GLN A 131 6.87 -9.52 1.76
CA GLN A 131 7.68 -9.23 0.58
C GLN A 131 7.20 -9.98 -0.65
N VAL A 132 6.74 -11.23 -0.49
CA VAL A 132 6.18 -12.01 -1.59
C VAL A 132 4.86 -11.43 -2.10
N ILE A 133 3.96 -11.02 -1.19
CA ILE A 133 2.70 -10.35 -1.56
C ILE A 133 2.99 -9.08 -2.33
N MET A 134 3.91 -8.25 -1.84
CA MET A 134 4.32 -7.00 -2.51
C MET A 134 4.95 -7.26 -3.88
N LEU A 135 5.83 -8.27 -3.98
CA LEU A 135 6.45 -8.66 -5.24
C LEU A 135 5.39 -9.09 -6.27
N ALA A 136 4.47 -9.96 -5.87
CA ALA A 136 3.43 -10.46 -6.77
C ALA A 136 2.50 -9.34 -7.21
N MET A 137 2.03 -8.49 -6.28
CA MET A 137 1.22 -7.31 -6.58
C MET A 137 1.92 -6.39 -7.60
N SER A 138 3.20 -6.08 -7.39
CA SER A 138 3.98 -5.26 -8.32
C SER A 138 4.16 -5.91 -9.70
N VAL A 139 4.27 -7.24 -9.80
CA VAL A 139 4.31 -7.93 -11.11
C VAL A 139 3.00 -7.74 -11.87
N PHE A 140 1.85 -7.88 -11.21
CA PHE A 140 0.55 -7.65 -11.85
C PHE A 140 0.29 -6.17 -12.17
N ASP A 141 0.77 -5.24 -11.33
CA ASP A 141 0.76 -3.81 -11.64
C ASP A 141 1.59 -3.50 -12.90
N ILE A 142 2.77 -4.10 -13.07
CA ILE A 142 3.60 -3.96 -14.28
C ILE A 142 2.85 -4.44 -15.51
N LEU A 143 2.22 -5.63 -15.46
CA LEU A 143 1.42 -6.16 -16.57
C LEU A 143 0.27 -5.22 -16.93
N GLY A 144 -0.42 -4.68 -15.93
CA GLY A 144 -1.46 -3.66 -16.13
C GLY A 144 -0.92 -2.41 -16.80
N CYS A 145 0.21 -1.86 -16.32
CA CYS A 145 0.82 -0.66 -16.88
C CYS A 145 1.22 -0.84 -18.35
N LEU A 146 1.77 -2.01 -18.71
CA LEU A 146 2.09 -2.36 -20.10
C LEU A 146 0.83 -2.41 -20.96
N ALA A 147 -0.24 -3.05 -20.48
CA ALA A 147 -1.51 -3.10 -21.19
C ALA A 147 -2.13 -1.71 -21.40
N TRP A 148 -2.12 -0.85 -20.37
CA TRP A 148 -2.58 0.54 -20.45
C TRP A 148 -1.72 1.41 -21.38
N SER A 149 -0.41 1.20 -21.43
CA SER A 149 0.48 1.94 -22.33
C SER A 149 0.32 1.54 -23.79
N LEU A 150 0.04 0.26 -24.04
CA LEU A 150 -0.15 -0.30 -25.38
C LEU A 150 -1.59 -0.24 -25.87
N SER A 151 -2.54 0.17 -25.03
CA SER A 151 -3.98 0.03 -25.29
C SER A 151 -4.43 0.69 -26.60
N GLN A 152 -3.92 1.89 -26.93
CA GLN A 152 -4.25 2.58 -28.18
C GLN A 152 -3.66 1.87 -29.41
N HIS A 153 -2.43 1.37 -29.31
CA HIS A 153 -1.77 0.68 -30.43
C HIS A 153 -2.34 -0.72 -30.67
N ALA A 154 -2.89 -1.35 -29.63
CA ALA A 154 -3.49 -2.67 -29.71
C ALA A 154 -4.86 -2.70 -30.38
N VAL A 155 -5.55 -1.55 -30.47
CA VAL A 155 -6.84 -1.41 -31.15
C VAL A 155 -6.67 -1.63 -32.66
N PRO A 156 -7.63 -2.31 -33.35
CA PRO A 156 -7.58 -2.52 -34.79
C PRO A 156 -7.39 -1.23 -35.59
N GLU A 157 -6.61 -1.29 -36.66
CA GLU A 157 -6.46 -0.18 -37.61
C GLU A 157 -7.81 0.32 -38.12
N GLY A 158 -7.93 1.64 -38.31
CA GLY A 158 -9.16 2.29 -38.76
C GLY A 158 -10.18 2.62 -37.65
N PHE A 159 -10.03 2.07 -36.44
CA PHE A 159 -10.99 2.32 -35.35
C PHE A 159 -10.79 3.69 -34.68
N LYS A 160 -9.54 4.17 -34.56
CA LYS A 160 -9.23 5.49 -33.98
C LYS A 160 -7.91 6.03 -34.54
N PRO A 161 -7.71 7.36 -34.68
CA PRO A 161 -6.41 7.90 -35.08
C PRO A 161 -5.25 7.34 -34.23
N GLY A 162 -4.28 6.70 -34.90
CA GLY A 162 -3.11 6.06 -34.29
C GLY A 162 -3.31 4.60 -33.83
N SER A 163 -4.46 3.98 -34.10
CA SER A 163 -4.64 2.53 -33.92
C SER A 163 -3.92 1.78 -35.05
N MET A 164 -3.06 0.82 -34.71
CA MET A 164 -2.25 0.05 -35.68
C MET A 164 -2.35 -1.48 -35.43
N GLY A 165 -3.29 -1.89 -34.59
CA GLY A 165 -3.40 -3.27 -34.11
C GLY A 165 -4.29 -4.14 -34.99
N THR A 166 -4.57 -5.32 -34.46
CA THR A 166 -5.56 -6.27 -34.96
C THR A 166 -6.55 -6.64 -33.85
N MET A 167 -7.61 -7.36 -34.19
CA MET A 167 -8.52 -7.89 -33.17
C MET A 167 -7.79 -8.82 -32.17
N GLY A 168 -6.74 -9.52 -32.62
CA GLY A 168 -5.91 -10.37 -31.75
C GLY A 168 -5.12 -9.57 -30.72
N THR A 169 -4.43 -8.49 -31.13
CA THR A 169 -3.70 -7.61 -30.20
C THR A 169 -4.66 -6.91 -29.25
N CYS A 170 -5.85 -6.57 -29.73
CA CYS A 170 -6.90 -5.96 -28.93
C CYS A 170 -7.36 -6.87 -27.79
N ARG A 171 -7.69 -8.12 -28.08
CA ARG A 171 -8.06 -9.13 -27.08
C ARG A 171 -6.91 -9.42 -26.10
N ALA A 172 -5.68 -9.47 -26.59
CA ALA A 172 -4.50 -9.63 -25.74
C ALA A 172 -4.33 -8.46 -24.76
N ALA A 173 -4.46 -7.21 -25.23
CA ALA A 173 -4.38 -6.03 -24.36
C ALA A 173 -5.50 -6.02 -23.31
N ALA A 174 -6.72 -6.38 -23.70
CA ALA A 174 -7.86 -6.52 -22.78
C ALA A 174 -7.63 -7.64 -21.74
N PHE A 175 -7.08 -8.78 -22.16
CA PHE A 175 -6.71 -9.89 -21.29
C PHE A 175 -5.69 -9.47 -20.23
N PHE A 176 -4.62 -8.78 -20.61
CA PHE A 176 -3.62 -8.31 -19.64
C PHE A 176 -4.15 -7.20 -18.73
N THR A 177 -5.02 -6.33 -19.25
CA THR A 177 -5.74 -5.34 -18.44
C THR A 177 -6.60 -6.04 -17.39
N GLN A 178 -7.36 -7.07 -17.77
CA GLN A 178 -8.17 -7.86 -16.84
C GLN A 178 -7.32 -8.65 -15.85
N LEU A 179 -6.22 -9.25 -16.31
CA LEU A 179 -5.29 -9.98 -15.45
C LEU A 179 -4.65 -9.06 -14.40
N SER A 180 -4.44 -7.78 -14.70
CA SER A 180 -3.92 -6.80 -13.74
C SER A 180 -4.82 -6.61 -12.52
N PHE A 181 -6.12 -6.90 -12.62
CA PHE A 181 -7.06 -6.85 -11.47
C PHE A 181 -6.69 -7.88 -10.38
N THR A 182 -5.81 -8.84 -10.69
CA THR A 182 -5.18 -9.72 -9.69
C THR A 182 -4.50 -8.93 -8.57
N ALA A 183 -3.93 -7.75 -8.86
CA ALA A 183 -3.33 -6.90 -7.85
C ALA A 183 -4.34 -6.49 -6.75
N THR A 184 -5.62 -6.32 -7.10
CA THR A 184 -6.71 -6.04 -6.14
C THR A 184 -6.94 -7.22 -5.19
N PHE A 185 -6.86 -8.45 -5.67
CA PHE A 185 -6.93 -9.63 -4.80
C PHE A 185 -5.69 -9.77 -3.90
N TYR A 186 -4.52 -9.33 -4.36
CA TYR A 186 -3.35 -9.21 -3.48
C TYR A 186 -3.52 -8.12 -2.41
N ASN A 187 -4.27 -7.05 -2.68
CA ASN A 187 -4.63 -6.09 -1.64
C ASN A 187 -5.51 -6.72 -0.55
N VAL A 188 -6.42 -7.63 -0.90
CA VAL A 188 -7.17 -8.43 0.08
C VAL A 188 -6.23 -9.32 0.89
N CYS A 189 -5.28 -10.00 0.22
CA CYS A 189 -4.27 -10.82 0.91
C CYS A 189 -3.39 -9.99 1.84
N LEU A 190 -3.04 -8.77 1.44
CA LEU A 190 -2.25 -7.84 2.25
C LEU A 190 -3.04 -7.37 3.49
N CYS A 191 -4.32 -7.03 3.32
CA CYS A 191 -5.21 -6.71 4.45
C CYS A 191 -5.37 -7.89 5.41
N LEU A 192 -5.51 -9.11 4.87
CA LEU A 192 -5.58 -10.33 5.66
C LEU A 192 -4.27 -10.58 6.42
N TYR A 193 -3.12 -10.38 5.77
CA TYR A 193 -1.81 -10.46 6.41
C TYR A 193 -1.70 -9.48 7.59
N TYR A 194 -2.12 -8.22 7.42
CA TYR A 194 -2.12 -7.23 8.50
C TYR A 194 -3.10 -7.58 9.61
N TYR A 195 -4.30 -8.06 9.29
CA TYR A 195 -5.26 -8.52 10.29
C TYR A 195 -4.69 -9.66 11.13
N LEU A 196 -4.12 -10.69 10.51
CA LEU A 196 -3.52 -11.81 11.22
C LEU A 196 -2.32 -11.37 12.07
N THR A 197 -1.49 -10.47 11.54
CA THR A 197 -0.31 -9.99 12.26
C THR A 197 -0.69 -9.11 13.46
N ILE A 198 -1.54 -8.11 13.27
CA ILE A 198 -1.90 -7.12 14.30
C ILE A 198 -2.86 -7.72 15.32
N THR A 199 -3.94 -8.37 14.86
CA THR A 199 -5.02 -8.85 15.73
C THR A 199 -4.70 -10.21 16.34
N ARG A 200 -4.22 -11.16 15.52
CA ARG A 200 -3.93 -12.53 15.99
C ARG A 200 -2.49 -12.73 16.45
N GLY A 201 -1.61 -11.74 16.27
CA GLY A 201 -0.20 -11.86 16.67
C GLY A 201 0.57 -12.91 15.87
N PHE A 202 0.10 -13.25 14.66
CA PHE A 202 0.77 -14.25 13.81
C PHE A 202 2.20 -13.81 13.50
N ARG A 203 3.12 -14.76 13.61
CA ARG A 203 4.52 -14.61 13.22
C ARG A 203 4.75 -15.28 11.87
N GLU A 204 5.88 -14.98 11.24
CA GLU A 204 6.26 -15.56 9.93
C GLU A 204 6.19 -17.10 9.90
N ARG A 205 6.44 -17.76 11.04
CA ARG A 205 6.36 -19.22 11.17
C ARG A 205 4.92 -19.76 11.02
N ASP A 206 3.94 -18.99 11.48
CA ASP A 206 2.54 -19.38 11.51
C ASP A 206 1.92 -19.30 10.09
N PHE A 207 2.48 -18.45 9.23
CA PHE A 207 2.06 -18.32 7.84
C PHE A 207 2.39 -19.55 6.99
N GLY A 208 3.22 -20.49 7.46
CA GLY A 208 3.64 -21.66 6.68
C GLY A 208 2.50 -22.48 6.07
N ARG A 209 1.36 -22.58 6.76
CA ARG A 209 0.17 -23.33 6.27
C ARG A 209 -0.68 -22.53 5.28
N ILE A 210 -0.76 -21.21 5.44
CA ILE A 210 -1.63 -20.32 4.65
C ILE A 210 -0.88 -19.76 3.42
N LYS A 211 0.45 -19.87 3.42
CA LYS A 211 1.36 -19.37 2.39
C LYS A 211 0.92 -19.75 0.97
N TYR A 212 0.61 -21.02 0.74
CA TYR A 212 0.18 -21.51 -0.57
C TYR A 212 -1.13 -20.88 -1.04
N ALA A 213 -2.09 -20.69 -0.13
CA ALA A 213 -3.35 -20.03 -0.47
C ALA A 213 -3.14 -18.57 -0.86
N ILE A 214 -2.31 -17.83 -0.10
CA ILE A 214 -1.98 -16.42 -0.41
C ILE A 214 -1.29 -16.30 -1.77
N TYR A 215 -0.51 -17.32 -2.17
CA TYR A 215 0.28 -17.25 -3.40
C TYR A 215 -0.47 -17.71 -4.64
N LEU A 216 -1.28 -18.76 -4.52
CA LEU A 216 -1.92 -19.40 -5.66
C LEU A 216 -3.33 -18.90 -5.93
N VAL A 217 -4.10 -18.55 -4.90
CA VAL A 217 -5.51 -18.17 -5.07
C VAL A 217 -5.67 -16.88 -5.88
N PRO A 218 -4.97 -15.76 -5.60
CA PRO A 218 -5.15 -14.54 -6.36
C PRO A 218 -4.80 -14.71 -7.86
N PRO A 219 -3.65 -15.26 -8.25
CA PRO A 219 -3.33 -15.48 -9.67
C PRO A 219 -4.29 -16.45 -10.35
N ALA A 220 -4.69 -17.54 -9.67
CA ALA A 220 -5.65 -18.48 -10.25
C ALA A 220 -6.99 -17.80 -10.52
N LEU A 221 -7.50 -17.00 -9.58
CA LEU A 221 -8.75 -16.27 -9.74
C LEU A 221 -8.66 -15.23 -10.86
N GLY A 222 -7.60 -14.42 -10.87
CA GLY A 222 -7.39 -13.40 -11.90
C GLY A 222 -7.19 -13.97 -13.30
N LEU A 223 -6.40 -15.05 -13.42
CA LEU A 223 -6.21 -15.76 -14.69
C LEU A 223 -7.51 -16.39 -15.19
N THR A 224 -8.30 -16.99 -14.30
CA THR A 224 -9.60 -17.57 -14.67
C THR A 224 -10.56 -16.49 -15.18
N LEU A 225 -10.65 -15.35 -14.50
CA LEU A 225 -11.49 -14.23 -14.93
C LEU A 225 -11.03 -13.63 -16.27
N ALA A 226 -9.72 -13.48 -16.47
CA ALA A 226 -9.16 -12.96 -17.71
C ALA A 226 -9.38 -13.94 -18.89
N ALA A 227 -9.16 -15.24 -18.67
CA ALA A 227 -9.36 -16.26 -19.70
C ALA A 227 -10.84 -16.42 -20.07
N ALA A 228 -11.73 -16.42 -19.08
CA ALA A 228 -13.17 -16.52 -19.31
C ALA A 228 -13.73 -15.33 -20.12
N GLY A 229 -13.09 -14.16 -20.04
CA GLY A 229 -13.46 -12.97 -20.82
C GLY A 229 -12.96 -12.95 -22.26
N TRP A 230 -12.10 -13.88 -22.68
CA TRP A 230 -11.34 -13.81 -23.95
C TRP A 230 -12.20 -13.53 -25.20
N ASN A 231 -13.30 -14.25 -25.35
CA ASN A 231 -14.20 -14.12 -26.50
C ASN A 231 -15.17 -12.92 -26.40
N LYS A 232 -15.16 -12.21 -25.26
CA LYS A 232 -16.04 -11.07 -24.97
C LYS A 232 -15.33 -9.73 -25.02
N TYR A 233 -14.01 -9.72 -25.23
CA TYR A 233 -13.25 -8.50 -25.42
C TYR A 233 -13.45 -7.94 -26.82
N SER A 234 -13.78 -6.65 -26.90
CA SER A 234 -13.95 -5.90 -28.14
C SER A 234 -13.17 -4.58 -28.08
N PRO A 235 -12.95 -3.91 -29.22
CA PRO A 235 -12.55 -2.52 -29.24
C PRO A 235 -13.57 -1.71 -28.44
N PHE A 236 -13.08 -0.86 -27.55
CA PHE A 236 -13.89 -0.01 -26.70
C PHE A 236 -13.48 1.44 -26.97
N SER A 237 -14.42 2.23 -27.46
CA SER A 237 -14.20 3.60 -27.97
C SER A 237 -13.49 4.55 -27.00
N ILE A 238 -13.50 4.22 -25.70
CA ILE A 238 -13.00 5.10 -24.66
C ILE A 238 -11.48 5.08 -24.51
N TRP A 239 -10.85 3.91 -24.37
CA TRP A 239 -9.44 3.84 -23.92
C TRP A 239 -8.63 2.66 -24.44
N GLY A 240 -9.20 1.84 -25.33
CA GLY A 240 -8.51 0.69 -25.89
C GLY A 240 -9.44 -0.50 -26.05
N CYS A 241 -9.00 -1.67 -25.61
CA CYS A 241 -9.75 -2.90 -25.75
C CYS A 241 -10.24 -3.39 -24.39
N TYR A 242 -11.55 -3.60 -24.25
CA TYR A 242 -12.15 -4.05 -23.00
C TYR A 242 -13.56 -4.65 -23.25
N PHE A 243 -14.32 -4.91 -22.18
CA PHE A 243 -15.73 -5.28 -22.31
C PHE A 243 -16.54 -4.09 -22.87
N PRO A 244 -17.40 -4.29 -23.88
CA PRO A 244 -18.25 -3.24 -24.39
C PRO A 244 -19.28 -2.82 -23.33
N ILE A 245 -19.60 -1.52 -23.27
CA ILE A 245 -20.61 -0.95 -22.38
C ILE A 245 -21.81 -0.53 -23.26
N PRO A 246 -23.07 -0.74 -22.81
CA PRO A 246 -24.26 -0.26 -23.50
C PRO A 246 -24.19 1.25 -23.84
N PRO A 247 -24.75 1.68 -24.99
CA PRO A 247 -25.65 0.91 -25.86
C PRO A 247 -24.97 -0.09 -26.80
N ILE A 248 -23.63 -0.11 -26.87
CA ILE A 248 -22.89 -0.96 -27.83
C ILE A 248 -23.02 -2.46 -27.50
N ALA A 249 -23.17 -2.79 -26.21
CA ALA A 249 -23.48 -4.14 -25.77
C ALA A 249 -24.98 -4.27 -25.47
N GLU A 250 -25.57 -5.41 -25.79
CA GLU A 250 -26.94 -5.77 -25.40
C GLU A 250 -27.12 -5.82 -23.87
N SER A 251 -26.04 -6.05 -23.10
CA SER A 251 -26.15 -6.25 -21.67
C SER A 251 -24.93 -5.78 -20.86
N TYR A 252 -25.19 -5.12 -19.72
CA TYR A 252 -24.20 -4.84 -18.67
C TYR A 252 -23.68 -6.11 -17.96
N ARG A 253 -24.20 -7.29 -18.30
CA ARG A 253 -23.88 -8.56 -17.62
C ARG A 253 -22.38 -8.87 -17.62
N ASN A 254 -21.70 -8.71 -18.75
CA ASN A 254 -20.28 -9.06 -18.85
C ASN A 254 -19.40 -8.13 -17.99
N ILE A 255 -19.59 -6.81 -18.11
CA ILE A 255 -18.82 -5.86 -17.30
C ILE A 255 -19.11 -6.01 -15.80
N TYR A 256 -20.37 -6.30 -15.44
CA TYR A 256 -20.72 -6.55 -14.05
C TYR A 256 -20.03 -7.80 -13.52
N LEU A 257 -20.10 -8.92 -14.25
CA LEU A 257 -19.56 -10.20 -13.84
C LEU A 257 -18.03 -10.22 -13.78
N PHE A 258 -17.37 -9.63 -14.78
CA PHE A 258 -15.92 -9.71 -14.90
C PHE A 258 -15.17 -8.53 -14.25
N ALA A 259 -15.77 -7.34 -14.15
CA ALA A 259 -15.10 -6.17 -13.61
C ALA A 259 -15.69 -5.71 -12.27
N ILE A 260 -16.97 -5.34 -12.26
CA ILE A 260 -17.59 -4.65 -11.11
C ILE A 260 -17.69 -5.58 -9.90
N ALA A 261 -18.24 -6.79 -10.06
CA ALA A 261 -18.46 -7.70 -8.95
C ALA A 261 -17.13 -8.16 -8.31
N PRO A 262 -16.11 -8.62 -9.06
CA PRO A 262 -14.87 -9.08 -8.44
C PRO A 262 -14.09 -7.95 -7.75
N VAL A 263 -14.00 -6.76 -8.37
CA VAL A 263 -13.35 -5.59 -7.77
C VAL A 263 -14.13 -5.08 -6.57
N GLY A 264 -15.45 -4.96 -6.70
CA GLY A 264 -16.35 -4.50 -5.63
C GLY A 264 -16.27 -5.42 -4.40
N THR A 265 -16.30 -6.73 -4.60
CA THR A 265 -16.10 -7.71 -3.52
C THR A 265 -14.73 -7.56 -2.88
N ALA A 266 -13.66 -7.39 -3.66
CA ALA A 266 -12.32 -7.19 -3.09
C ALA A 266 -12.22 -5.90 -2.26
N VAL A 267 -12.79 -4.79 -2.74
CA VAL A 267 -12.86 -3.52 -1.99
C VAL A 267 -13.63 -3.71 -0.68
N LEU A 268 -14.83 -4.32 -0.72
CA LEU A 268 -15.63 -4.59 0.49
C LEU A 268 -14.89 -5.47 1.50
N LEU A 269 -14.20 -6.51 1.03
CA LEU A 269 -13.38 -7.37 1.89
C LEU A 269 -12.23 -6.59 2.54
N CYS A 270 -11.49 -5.78 1.78
CA CYS A 270 -10.45 -4.90 2.31
C CYS A 270 -11.00 -3.93 3.37
N THR A 271 -12.14 -3.28 3.09
CA THR A 271 -12.82 -2.38 4.03
C THR A 271 -13.20 -3.10 5.32
N SER A 272 -13.79 -4.29 5.21
CA SER A 272 -14.22 -5.09 6.38
C SER A 272 -13.04 -5.53 7.24
N LEU A 273 -11.94 -6.00 6.63
CA LEU A 273 -10.71 -6.38 7.32
C LEU A 273 -10.11 -5.18 8.05
N MET A 274 -10.06 -4.02 7.40
CA MET A 274 -9.54 -2.80 8.03
C MET A 274 -10.42 -2.33 9.19
N ALA A 275 -11.74 -2.38 9.04
CA ALA A 275 -12.67 -2.04 10.13
C ALA A 275 -12.43 -2.94 11.35
N MET A 276 -12.22 -4.24 11.15
CA MET A 276 -11.86 -5.18 12.22
C MET A 276 -10.50 -4.85 12.86
N ILE A 277 -9.48 -4.50 12.07
CA ILE A 277 -8.17 -4.07 12.58
C ILE A 277 -8.32 -2.81 13.44
N CYS A 278 -9.00 -1.78 12.93
CA CYS A 278 -9.23 -0.52 13.64
C CYS A 278 -9.99 -0.75 14.96
N TRP A 279 -11.00 -1.63 14.94
CA TRP A 279 -11.75 -2.00 16.12
C TRP A 279 -10.86 -2.66 17.18
N ASP A 280 -10.07 -3.66 16.79
CA ASP A 280 -9.17 -4.38 17.70
C ASP A 280 -8.06 -3.48 18.27
N VAL A 281 -7.46 -2.62 17.45
CA VAL A 281 -6.48 -1.61 17.91
C VAL A 281 -7.11 -0.65 18.91
N ARG A 282 -8.34 -0.17 18.66
CA ARG A 282 -9.07 0.69 19.61
C ARG A 282 -9.29 -0.02 20.94
N GLN A 283 -9.72 -1.28 20.92
CA GLN A 283 -9.92 -2.08 22.13
C GLN A 283 -8.60 -2.28 22.90
N LYS A 284 -7.49 -2.54 22.22
CA LYS A 284 -6.16 -2.65 22.83
C LYS A 284 -5.73 -1.35 23.50
N VAL A 285 -5.96 -0.21 22.85
CA VAL A 285 -5.66 1.12 23.42
C VAL A 285 -6.50 1.37 24.68
N LEU A 286 -7.80 1.12 24.64
CA LEU A 286 -8.69 1.30 25.81
C LEU A 286 -8.24 0.42 27.00
N ARG A 287 -7.91 -0.85 26.76
CA ARG A 287 -7.36 -1.73 27.81
C ARG A 287 -6.04 -1.18 28.35
N SER A 288 -5.14 -0.69 27.50
CA SER A 288 -3.85 -0.13 27.94
C SER A 288 -4.00 1.13 28.80
N MET A 289 -5.02 1.95 28.53
CA MET A 289 -5.35 3.13 29.33
C MET A 289 -5.89 2.72 30.70
N GLN A 290 -6.78 1.73 30.76
CA GLN A 290 -7.31 1.18 32.02
C GLN A 290 -6.18 0.66 32.92
N TRP A 291 -5.21 -0.07 32.36
CA TRP A 291 -4.03 -0.52 33.11
C TRP A 291 -3.14 0.62 33.62
N THR A 292 -3.08 1.72 32.88
CA THR A 292 -2.29 2.89 33.28
C THR A 292 -2.98 3.65 34.41
N MET A 293 -4.31 3.81 34.33
CA MET A 293 -5.12 4.43 35.39
C MET A 293 -5.10 3.60 36.68
N ALA A 294 -5.31 2.28 36.59
CA ALA A 294 -5.24 1.40 37.76
C ALA A 294 -3.87 1.43 38.47
N ARG A 295 -2.78 1.66 37.72
CA ARG A 295 -1.43 1.85 38.29
C ARG A 295 -1.21 3.23 38.89
N ALA A 296 -1.85 4.27 38.36
CA ALA A 296 -1.81 5.60 38.94
C ALA A 296 -2.50 5.59 40.31
N ASP A 297 -3.71 5.04 40.38
CA ASP A 297 -4.49 4.91 41.63
C ASP A 297 -3.72 4.10 42.69
N SER A 298 -3.03 3.03 42.28
CA SER A 298 -2.22 2.22 43.19
C SER A 298 -1.00 2.96 43.76
N ARG A 299 -0.46 3.96 43.06
CA ARG A 299 0.66 4.77 43.57
C ARG A 299 0.18 5.81 44.57
N ASP A 300 -0.95 6.44 44.30
CA ASP A 300 -1.51 7.46 45.19
C ASP A 300 -1.94 6.85 46.53
N TYR A 301 -2.49 5.62 46.51
CA TYR A 301 -2.79 4.88 47.73
C TYR A 301 -1.53 4.60 48.59
N ASN A 302 -0.43 4.19 47.97
CA ASN A 302 0.82 3.91 48.68
C ASN A 302 1.51 5.20 49.21
N TYR A 303 1.34 6.33 48.54
CA TYR A 303 1.86 7.62 49.03
C TYR A 303 1.03 8.14 50.22
N ALA A 304 -0.30 7.99 50.16
CA ALA A 304 -1.19 8.35 51.26
C ALA A 304 -0.96 7.49 52.51
N SER A 305 -0.76 6.17 52.37
CA SER A 305 -0.50 5.27 53.51
C SER A 305 0.90 5.44 54.10
N GLY A 306 1.90 5.87 53.32
CA GLY A 306 3.26 6.09 53.79
C GLY A 306 3.41 7.33 54.69
N ILE A 307 2.58 8.35 54.49
CA ILE A 307 2.63 9.59 55.29
C ILE A 307 2.09 9.38 56.71
N THR A 308 1.13 8.48 56.92
CA THR A 308 0.54 8.28 58.25
C THR A 308 1.45 7.49 59.20
N THR A 309 2.36 6.66 58.69
CA THR A 309 3.32 5.91 59.52
C THR A 309 4.62 6.66 59.85
N ALA A 310 4.92 7.78 59.20
CA ALA A 310 6.12 8.57 59.50
C ALA A 310 5.94 9.58 60.66
N ALA A 311 4.71 9.86 61.09
CA ALA A 311 4.40 10.87 62.11
C ALA A 311 4.24 10.30 63.54
N VAL A 312 4.32 8.98 63.75
CA VAL A 312 4.25 8.36 65.08
C VAL A 312 5.46 7.45 65.27
N VAL A 313 6.64 8.05 65.32
CA VAL A 313 7.79 7.48 66.03
C VAL A 313 7.95 8.32 67.29
N THR A 314 7.02 8.18 68.21
CA THR A 314 7.28 8.45 69.62
C THR A 314 8.06 7.27 70.15
N GLU A 315 9.28 7.53 70.62
CA GLU A 315 10.15 6.57 71.29
C GLU A 315 9.38 5.86 72.42
N ALA A 316 9.14 4.55 72.25
CA ALA A 316 8.72 3.68 73.34
C ALA A 316 9.89 2.78 73.74
N PRO A 317 10.11 2.54 75.04
CA PRO A 317 11.29 1.85 75.54
C PRO A 317 11.22 0.35 75.22
N ARG A 318 12.39 -0.18 74.81
CA ARG A 318 12.64 -1.62 74.65
C ARG A 318 12.32 -2.37 75.95
N SER A 319 11.27 -3.20 75.93
CA SER A 319 11.16 -4.33 76.83
C SER A 319 11.28 -5.63 76.03
N SER A 320 12.25 -6.43 76.45
CA SER A 320 12.48 -7.79 75.99
C SER A 320 11.37 -8.70 76.52
N VAL A 321 10.54 -9.25 75.63
CA VAL A 321 9.77 -10.45 75.96
C VAL A 321 9.92 -11.45 74.83
N ASN A 322 10.55 -12.53 75.22
CA ASN A 322 10.70 -13.80 74.54
C ASN A 322 9.37 -14.54 74.69
N ASP A 323 8.73 -14.96 73.61
CA ASP A 323 7.76 -16.05 73.64
C ASP A 323 7.61 -16.67 72.25
N GLY A 324 7.81 -17.98 72.20
CA GLY A 324 7.52 -18.80 71.03
C GLY A 324 6.04 -19.20 71.01
N ASN A 325 5.48 -19.39 69.82
CA ASN A 325 4.63 -20.54 69.55
C ASN A 325 4.31 -20.69 68.05
N ILE A 326 4.59 -21.90 67.56
CA ILE A 326 3.74 -22.78 66.74
C ILE A 326 2.63 -22.10 65.91
N SER A 327 2.74 -22.18 64.58
CA SER A 327 1.57 -22.45 63.74
C SER A 327 1.95 -23.11 62.42
N SER A 328 1.25 -24.21 62.19
CA SER A 328 1.36 -25.23 61.15
C SER A 328 1.00 -24.75 59.75
N ARG A 329 1.82 -25.16 58.76
CA ARG A 329 1.54 -25.06 57.32
C ARG A 329 0.97 -26.40 56.82
N PRO A 330 -0.11 -26.44 56.02
CA PRO A 330 -0.59 -27.67 55.41
C PRO A 330 0.25 -28.05 54.18
N LEU A 331 0.56 -29.34 54.10
CA LEU A 331 1.09 -30.05 52.93
C LEU A 331 0.02 -30.15 51.83
N PRO A 332 0.37 -30.08 50.54
CA PRO A 332 -0.44 -30.68 49.49
C PRO A 332 -0.06 -32.17 49.31
N GLU A 333 -1.10 -32.97 49.23
CA GLU A 333 -1.14 -34.41 48.98
C GLU A 333 -0.42 -34.84 47.69
N ALA A 334 0.09 -36.07 47.76
CA ALA A 334 0.63 -36.85 46.67
C ALA A 334 -0.37 -37.93 46.23
N ASN A 335 -0.43 -38.20 44.91
CA ASN A 335 -0.64 -39.51 44.22
C ASN A 335 -1.05 -39.21 42.75
N GLU A 336 -0.73 -39.98 41.70
CA GLU A 336 -0.27 -41.38 41.56
C GLU A 336 0.20 -41.65 40.10
N GLY A 337 1.16 -42.58 39.93
CA GLY A 337 1.42 -43.43 38.73
C GLY A 337 2.17 -42.82 37.53
N ASP A 338 3.14 -43.45 36.85
CA ASP A 338 3.75 -44.79 36.87
C ASP A 338 5.03 -44.75 35.93
N PRO A 339 5.71 -45.85 35.47
CA PRO A 339 7.10 -46.16 35.85
C PRO A 339 8.10 -46.23 34.66
N THR A 340 9.32 -46.71 34.95
CA THR A 340 10.48 -47.05 34.07
C THR A 340 11.42 -45.88 33.75
N THR A 341 12.75 -45.94 33.88
CA THR A 341 13.71 -47.03 33.71
C THR A 341 15.00 -46.73 34.50
N ALA A 342 15.63 -47.77 35.04
CA ALA A 342 16.90 -47.76 35.75
C ALA A 342 18.09 -47.33 34.86
N THR A 343 19.07 -46.63 35.41
CA THR A 343 20.50 -46.94 35.18
C THR A 343 21.35 -46.44 36.35
N THR A 344 21.97 -47.40 37.02
CA THR A 344 23.03 -47.34 38.02
C THR A 344 24.30 -46.70 37.46
N GLN A 345 24.93 -45.76 38.18
CA GLN A 345 26.40 -45.80 38.32
C GLN A 345 26.90 -45.05 39.56
N THR A 346 27.58 -45.86 40.36
CA THR A 346 28.41 -45.62 41.53
C THR A 346 29.63 -44.75 41.23
N GLY A 347 30.06 -43.97 42.23
CA GLY A 347 31.40 -43.37 42.23
C GLY A 347 31.58 -42.37 43.36
N GLY A 348 31.92 -42.87 44.56
CA GLY A 348 32.28 -42.04 45.70
C GLY A 348 33.65 -41.38 45.54
N ASN A 349 33.86 -40.30 46.29
CA ASN A 349 34.98 -40.14 47.22
C ASN A 349 34.78 -38.85 48.02
N GLY A 350 34.98 -38.96 49.34
CA GLY A 350 34.73 -37.92 50.32
C GLY A 350 35.91 -36.99 50.57
N VAL A 351 36.04 -36.63 51.85
CA VAL A 351 36.99 -35.69 52.50
C VAL A 351 36.45 -34.25 52.50
N LEU A 352 35.74 -33.81 53.55
CA LEU A 352 36.18 -33.50 54.92
C LEU A 352 37.18 -32.33 54.97
N ALA A 353 36.65 -31.10 55.12
CA ALA A 353 37.42 -29.96 55.64
C ALA A 353 36.51 -29.09 56.51
N THR A 354 36.80 -29.16 57.79
CA THR A 354 36.21 -28.49 58.94
C THR A 354 36.53 -26.99 59.00
N ALA A 355 35.52 -26.23 59.41
CA ALA A 355 35.58 -25.12 60.37
C ALA A 355 36.64 -24.01 60.17
N ALA A 356 36.28 -22.97 59.39
CA ALA A 356 36.73 -21.59 59.59
C ALA A 356 35.89 -20.61 58.75
N ALA A 357 34.59 -20.42 59.06
CA ALA A 357 33.76 -19.48 58.29
C ALA A 357 32.56 -18.95 59.08
N SER A 358 32.78 -18.29 60.22
CA SER A 358 31.71 -17.62 60.98
C SER A 358 31.67 -16.10 60.88
N THR A 359 32.55 -15.46 60.09
CA THR A 359 32.59 -13.99 59.97
C THR A 359 32.38 -13.45 58.54
N THR A 360 32.30 -14.32 57.52
CA THR A 360 32.09 -13.95 56.11
C THR A 360 30.66 -14.16 55.60
N ALA A 361 29.78 -14.74 56.43
CA ALA A 361 28.41 -15.08 56.02
C ALA A 361 27.49 -13.86 55.87
N THR A 362 27.71 -12.78 56.62
CA THR A 362 26.88 -11.56 56.56
C THR A 362 27.20 -10.66 55.35
N SER A 363 28.46 -10.61 54.89
CA SER A 363 28.84 -9.86 53.68
C SER A 363 28.46 -10.57 52.38
N ALA A 364 28.57 -11.90 52.34
CA ALA A 364 28.10 -12.71 51.20
C ALA A 364 26.57 -12.63 51.02
N MET A 365 25.81 -12.55 52.12
CA MET A 365 24.35 -12.43 52.07
C MET A 365 23.89 -11.03 51.60
N GLN A 366 24.60 -9.95 51.97
CA GLN A 366 24.35 -8.61 51.44
C GLN A 366 24.69 -8.49 49.95
N GLN A 367 25.77 -9.14 49.48
CA GLN A 367 26.14 -9.13 48.07
C GLN A 367 25.17 -9.97 47.20
N GLN A 368 24.58 -11.03 47.77
CA GLN A 368 23.56 -11.84 47.11
C GLN A 368 22.18 -11.15 47.10
N GLN A 369 21.85 -10.34 48.11
CA GLN A 369 20.66 -9.47 48.08
C GLN A 369 20.82 -8.31 47.08
N GLN A 370 21.99 -7.70 46.96
CA GLN A 370 22.26 -6.68 45.93
C GLN A 370 22.27 -7.25 44.50
N ARG A 371 22.71 -8.51 44.33
CA ARG A 371 22.57 -9.22 43.04
C ARG A 371 21.13 -9.60 42.71
N ARG A 372 20.30 -9.91 43.73
CA ARG A 372 18.87 -10.19 43.52
C ARG A 372 18.05 -8.93 43.21
N SER A 373 18.40 -7.77 43.77
CA SER A 373 17.73 -6.50 43.45
C SER A 373 18.13 -5.95 42.08
N SER A 374 19.36 -6.19 41.62
CA SER A 374 19.82 -5.82 40.26
C SER A 374 19.40 -6.82 39.16
N SER A 375 18.94 -8.02 39.51
CA SER A 375 18.41 -9.03 38.58
C SER A 375 16.91 -8.89 38.29
N ARG A 376 16.17 -8.05 39.04
CA ARG A 376 14.88 -7.54 38.57
C ARG A 376 15.13 -6.47 37.53
N ARG A 377 15.70 -6.87 36.38
CA ARG A 377 15.61 -6.05 35.18
C ARG A 377 14.12 -5.80 34.98
N PRO A 378 13.65 -4.54 35.06
CA PRO A 378 12.26 -4.24 34.80
C PRO A 378 11.96 -4.92 33.48
N MET A 379 10.97 -5.81 33.49
CA MET A 379 10.52 -6.53 32.31
C MET A 379 10.18 -5.44 31.32
N THR A 380 11.12 -5.13 30.43
CA THR A 380 11.07 -4.00 29.53
C THR A 380 10.05 -4.42 28.51
N THR A 381 8.79 -4.13 28.83
CA THR A 381 7.65 -4.28 27.94
C THR A 381 8.08 -3.67 26.62
N ARG A 382 8.29 -4.53 25.63
CA ARG A 382 8.72 -4.17 24.30
C ARG A 382 7.85 -2.99 23.87
N PRO A 383 8.44 -1.85 23.50
CA PRO A 383 7.65 -0.65 23.30
C PRO A 383 6.57 -0.90 22.24
N PRO A 384 5.32 -0.48 22.45
CA PRO A 384 4.16 -0.72 21.56
C PRO A 384 4.27 -0.09 20.16
N ARG A 385 5.48 0.34 19.76
CA ARG A 385 5.74 1.09 18.53
C ARG A 385 5.72 0.23 17.28
N ALA A 386 6.08 -1.06 17.36
CA ALA A 386 6.10 -1.92 16.18
C ALA A 386 4.69 -2.11 15.59
N ASP A 387 3.70 -2.38 16.44
CA ASP A 387 2.32 -2.60 16.01
C ASP A 387 1.70 -1.32 15.42
N HIS A 388 2.03 -0.16 15.99
CA HIS A 388 1.59 1.14 15.49
C HIS A 388 2.13 1.45 14.09
N ASP A 389 3.42 1.18 13.83
CA ASP A 389 4.02 1.41 12.52
C ASP A 389 3.37 0.50 11.45
N VAL A 390 3.10 -0.76 11.79
CA VAL A 390 2.44 -1.75 10.91
C VAL A 390 0.98 -1.36 10.64
N PHE A 391 0.25 -0.89 11.66
CA PHE A 391 -1.12 -0.38 11.52
C PHE A 391 -1.19 0.75 10.50
N TRP A 392 -0.38 1.80 10.66
CA TRP A 392 -0.40 2.92 9.72
C TRP A 392 0.01 2.50 8.32
N GLN A 393 0.96 1.59 8.18
CA GLN A 393 1.33 1.04 6.89
C GLN A 393 0.13 0.38 6.19
N SER A 394 -0.67 -0.39 6.92
CA SER A 394 -1.90 -1.00 6.39
C SER A 394 -2.94 0.04 5.93
N VAL A 395 -3.11 1.12 6.70
CA VAL A 395 -4.03 2.22 6.36
C VAL A 395 -3.58 2.92 5.07
N PHE A 396 -2.28 3.18 4.89
CA PHE A 396 -1.79 3.82 3.67
C PHE A 396 -1.94 2.95 2.42
N TYR A 397 -1.74 1.63 2.52
CA TYR A 397 -2.01 0.72 1.42
C TYR A 397 -3.49 0.71 1.02
N LEU A 398 -4.39 0.68 2.01
CA LEU A 398 -5.82 0.80 1.74
C LEU A 398 -6.18 2.17 1.13
N GLY A 399 -5.52 3.24 1.57
CA GLY A 399 -5.65 4.56 0.97
C GLY A 399 -5.28 4.56 -0.51
N ALA A 400 -4.17 3.93 -0.89
CA ALA A 400 -3.77 3.77 -2.30
C ALA A 400 -4.85 3.02 -3.11
N LEU A 401 -5.39 1.92 -2.56
CA LEU A 401 -6.51 1.19 -3.17
C LEU A 401 -7.73 2.10 -3.40
N TYR A 402 -8.12 2.90 -2.41
CA TYR A 402 -9.28 3.79 -2.51
C TYR A 402 -9.09 5.01 -3.41
N VAL A 403 -7.86 5.40 -3.73
CA VAL A 403 -7.61 6.43 -4.74
C VAL A 403 -7.84 5.86 -6.14
N CYS A 404 -7.48 4.60 -6.39
CA CYS A 404 -7.53 4.00 -7.72
C CYS A 404 -8.89 3.37 -8.07
N TRP A 405 -9.52 2.62 -7.15
CA TRP A 405 -10.63 1.72 -7.50
C TRP A 405 -12.05 2.28 -7.35
N PRO A 406 -12.41 3.01 -6.28
CA PRO A 406 -13.74 3.60 -6.14
C PRO A 406 -14.14 4.50 -7.32
N ILE A 407 -13.18 5.23 -7.90
CA ILE A 407 -13.41 6.06 -9.08
C ILE A 407 -13.79 5.19 -10.29
N LEU A 408 -13.19 4.00 -10.40
CA LEU A 408 -13.47 3.02 -11.45
C LEU A 408 -14.79 2.27 -11.22
N LEU A 409 -15.12 1.91 -9.98
CA LEU A 409 -16.44 1.36 -9.65
C LEU A 409 -17.55 2.38 -9.89
N TYR A 410 -17.30 3.63 -9.49
CA TYR A 410 -18.22 4.72 -9.74
C TYR A 410 -18.39 4.95 -11.23
N SER A 411 -17.30 4.98 -12.01
CA SER A 411 -17.40 5.14 -13.46
C SER A 411 -18.32 4.09 -14.06
N PHE A 412 -18.12 2.80 -13.77
CA PHE A 412 -18.98 1.73 -14.28
C PHE A 412 -20.44 1.75 -13.78
N SER A 413 -20.72 2.41 -12.65
CA SER A 413 -22.05 2.46 -12.06
C SER A 413 -22.94 3.56 -12.65
N ILE A 414 -22.36 4.56 -13.30
CA ILE A 414 -23.14 5.65 -13.88
C ILE A 414 -23.79 5.17 -15.18
N LYS A 415 -25.05 4.72 -15.08
CA LYS A 415 -25.91 4.35 -16.23
C LYS A 415 -26.00 5.45 -17.28
N HIS A 416 -26.01 6.71 -16.85
CA HIS A 416 -25.84 7.87 -17.72
C HIS A 416 -24.39 8.30 -17.72
N TYR A 417 -23.53 7.54 -18.40
CA TYR A 417 -22.18 7.97 -18.76
C TYR A 417 -22.30 9.17 -19.72
N SER A 418 -22.83 10.28 -19.21
CA SER A 418 -23.13 11.45 -19.98
C SER A 418 -21.78 11.97 -20.41
N LYS A 419 -21.63 12.19 -21.71
CA LYS A 419 -20.43 12.72 -22.36
C LYS A 419 -20.06 14.13 -21.88
N LYS A 420 -20.44 14.56 -20.67
CA LYS A 420 -20.36 15.94 -20.17
C LYS A 420 -19.29 16.15 -19.10
N TYR A 421 -18.69 15.09 -18.52
CA TYR A 421 -17.80 15.23 -17.37
C TYR A 421 -16.30 15.05 -17.71
N TYR A 422 -15.73 16.00 -18.46
CA TYR A 422 -14.30 15.98 -18.82
C TYR A 422 -13.36 15.80 -17.61
N VAL A 423 -13.59 16.60 -16.54
CA VAL A 423 -12.74 16.56 -15.33
C VAL A 423 -12.78 15.19 -14.66
N PHE A 424 -13.95 14.53 -14.63
CA PHE A 424 -14.08 13.20 -14.07
C PHE A 424 -13.22 12.19 -14.84
N HIS A 425 -13.26 12.22 -16.17
CA HIS A 425 -12.43 11.35 -17.01
C HIS A 425 -10.93 11.61 -16.82
N VAL A 426 -10.52 12.88 -16.74
CA VAL A 426 -9.12 13.23 -16.43
C VAL A 426 -8.68 12.59 -15.11
N VAL A 427 -9.46 12.73 -14.04
CA VAL A 427 -9.14 12.12 -12.74
C VAL A 427 -9.11 10.60 -12.84
N PHE A 428 -10.10 9.98 -13.50
CA PHE A 428 -10.16 8.53 -13.70
C PHE A 428 -8.90 8.01 -14.42
N PHE A 429 -8.52 8.62 -15.54
CA PHE A 429 -7.37 8.19 -16.33
C PHE A 429 -6.03 8.44 -15.65
N VAL A 430 -5.95 9.45 -14.79
CA VAL A 430 -4.77 9.68 -13.97
C VAL A 430 -4.68 8.65 -12.84
N CYS A 431 -5.77 8.40 -12.11
CA CYS A 431 -5.76 7.60 -10.90
C CYS A 431 -5.78 6.09 -11.16
N ALA A 432 -6.51 5.61 -12.16
CA ALA A 432 -6.69 4.17 -12.40
C ALA A 432 -5.36 3.40 -12.58
N PRO A 433 -4.44 3.83 -13.46
CA PRO A 433 -3.16 3.13 -13.63
C PRO A 433 -2.11 3.48 -12.56
N LEU A 434 -2.36 4.44 -11.65
CA LEU A 434 -1.36 4.97 -10.71
C LEU A 434 -1.06 4.05 -9.50
N GLN A 435 -1.77 2.93 -9.37
CA GLN A 435 -1.70 2.06 -8.18
C GLN A 435 -0.27 1.67 -7.79
N GLY A 436 0.54 1.19 -8.75
CA GLY A 436 1.90 0.75 -8.50
C GLY A 436 2.79 1.87 -7.94
N PHE A 437 2.61 3.10 -8.42
CA PHE A 437 3.34 4.27 -7.91
C PHE A 437 2.97 4.57 -6.45
N LEU A 438 1.67 4.60 -6.13
CA LEU A 438 1.20 4.82 -4.76
C LEU A 438 1.69 3.72 -3.82
N ASN A 439 1.64 2.46 -4.25
CA ASN A 439 2.16 1.32 -3.49
C ASN A 439 3.65 1.48 -3.16
N THR A 440 4.45 2.04 -4.08
CA THR A 440 5.88 2.30 -3.88
C THR A 440 6.14 3.38 -2.83
N LEU A 441 5.34 4.45 -2.81
CA LEU A 441 5.43 5.47 -1.76
C LEU A 441 5.17 4.87 -0.38
N VAL A 442 4.15 4.01 -0.27
CA VAL A 442 3.83 3.33 1.00
C VAL A 442 4.92 2.33 1.38
N TYR A 443 5.46 1.58 0.42
CA TYR A 443 6.51 0.58 0.62
C TYR A 443 7.81 1.18 1.20
N PHE A 444 8.28 2.31 0.64
CA PHE A 444 9.52 2.93 1.09
C PHE A 444 9.36 3.82 2.33
N ARG A 445 8.14 4.23 2.69
CA ARG A 445 7.86 5.12 3.83
C ARG A 445 8.55 4.70 5.14
N PRO A 446 8.45 3.44 5.63
CA PRO A 446 9.10 3.05 6.89
C PRO A 446 10.62 3.21 6.87
N ARG A 447 11.26 2.96 5.72
CA ARG A 447 12.71 3.11 5.56
C ARG A 447 13.13 4.57 5.54
N PHE A 448 12.37 5.40 4.84
CA PHE A 448 12.58 6.84 4.81
C PHE A 448 12.46 7.45 6.21
N ILE A 449 11.43 7.09 6.98
CA ILE A 449 11.25 7.56 8.37
C ILE A 449 12.42 7.13 9.26
N ARG A 450 12.93 5.90 9.12
CA ARG A 450 14.10 5.43 9.87
C ARG A 450 15.36 6.21 9.50
N TYR A 451 15.64 6.35 8.20
CA TYR A 451 16.77 7.13 7.70
C TYR A 451 16.77 8.57 8.25
N TRP A 452 15.63 9.25 8.20
CA TRP A 452 15.51 10.61 8.73
C TRP A 452 15.69 10.68 10.24
N ARG A 453 15.19 9.70 10.99
CA ARG A 453 15.35 9.63 12.44
C ARG A 453 16.81 9.43 12.83
N ASP A 454 17.53 8.58 12.11
CA ASP A 454 18.94 8.30 12.38
C ASP A 454 19.82 9.51 12.02
N ARG A 455 19.56 10.17 10.87
CA ARG A 455 20.23 11.43 10.51
C ARG A 455 20.00 12.53 11.55
N ARG A 456 18.80 12.65 12.13
CA ARG A 456 18.53 13.61 13.23
C ARG A 456 19.30 13.27 14.51
N ARG A 457 19.45 11.98 14.84
CA ARG A 457 20.25 11.53 15.99
C ARG A 457 21.72 11.84 15.81
N GLU A 458 22.26 11.62 14.61
CA GLU A 458 23.64 11.98 14.28
C GLU A 458 23.88 13.48 14.42
N GLN A 459 22.98 14.31 13.90
CA GLN A 459 23.06 15.77 14.07
C GLN A 459 22.98 16.20 15.55
N GLN A 460 22.13 15.56 16.36
CA GLN A 460 22.06 15.83 17.79
C GLN A 460 23.34 15.42 18.53
N GLN A 461 23.90 14.25 18.18
CA GLN A 461 25.17 13.79 18.75
C GLN A 461 26.33 14.70 18.36
N GLN A 462 26.37 15.18 17.12
CA GLN A 462 27.35 16.17 16.67
C GLN A 462 27.22 17.46 17.46
N ARG A 463 26.01 17.99 17.65
CA ARG A 463 25.79 19.19 18.48
C ARG A 463 26.24 19.00 19.92
N GLN A 464 25.94 17.85 20.53
CA GLN A 464 26.38 17.53 21.90
C GLN A 464 27.91 17.41 22.00
N ARG A 465 28.57 16.87 20.97
CA ARG A 465 30.03 16.84 20.89
C ARG A 465 30.63 18.24 20.73
N SER A 466 30.04 19.09 19.89
CA SER A 466 30.47 20.49 19.75
C SER A 466 30.31 21.29 21.03
N THR A 467 29.20 21.13 21.77
CA THR A 467 29.01 21.81 23.07
C THR A 467 29.97 21.29 24.15
N ARG A 468 30.26 19.97 24.15
CA ARG A 468 31.20 19.38 25.11
C ARG A 468 32.64 19.84 24.85
N ASN A 469 33.03 19.89 23.58
CA ASN A 469 34.38 20.33 23.20
C ASN A 469 34.53 21.85 23.35
N GLY A 470 33.50 22.65 23.07
CA GLY A 470 33.52 24.10 23.26
C GLY A 470 33.62 24.53 24.72
N HIS A 471 33.24 23.68 25.68
CA HIS A 471 33.46 23.96 27.11
C HIS A 471 34.89 23.63 27.59
N GLN A 472 35.66 22.85 26.82
CA GLN A 472 37.06 22.54 27.12
C GLN A 472 38.03 23.62 26.63
N GLU A 473 37.60 24.50 25.73
CA GLU A 473 38.35 25.68 25.29
C GLU A 473 37.85 26.97 25.93
N MET A 474 37.26 26.92 27.14
CA MET A 474 37.18 28.15 27.92
C MET A 474 38.62 28.51 28.32
N PRO A 475 39.19 29.62 27.81
CA PRO A 475 40.54 30.01 28.19
C PRO A 475 40.58 30.08 29.70
N SER A 476 41.54 29.37 30.29
CA SER A 476 41.85 29.54 31.72
C SER A 476 41.88 31.04 32.00
N PRO A 477 41.22 31.56 33.06
CA PRO A 477 41.27 32.97 33.40
C PRO A 477 42.74 33.33 33.61
N LEU A 478 43.34 33.84 32.55
CA LEU A 478 44.74 34.20 32.51
C LEU A 478 44.83 35.50 33.26
N ASN A 479 45.63 35.43 34.33
CA ASN A 479 46.09 36.54 35.15
C ASN A 479 46.09 37.87 34.40
N SER A 480 45.43 38.83 35.03
CA SER A 480 45.53 40.26 34.78
C SER A 480 46.98 40.70 34.59
N LYS A 481 47.40 40.85 33.33
CA LYS A 481 48.42 41.80 32.86
C LYS A 481 48.64 41.47 31.39
N THR A 482 48.04 42.26 30.50
CA THR A 482 48.65 42.85 29.30
C THR A 482 47.52 43.59 28.57
N GLU A 483 47.28 44.84 28.99
CA GLU A 483 46.78 45.87 28.07
C GLU A 483 47.75 45.99 26.90
N SER A 484 47.25 46.37 25.71
CA SER A 484 48.01 46.60 24.46
C SER A 484 47.96 45.48 23.42
N THR A 485 46.77 45.04 22.99
CA THR A 485 46.57 44.55 21.61
C THR A 485 45.09 44.67 21.18
N ILE A 486 44.52 45.87 21.32
CA ILE A 486 43.18 46.21 20.77
C ILE A 486 43.41 47.10 19.55
N THR A 487 43.85 46.52 18.43
CA THR A 487 43.85 47.22 17.12
C THR A 487 43.78 46.28 15.91
N THR A 488 44.02 44.97 16.05
CA THR A 488 44.09 44.04 14.90
C THR A 488 42.80 43.32 14.54
N VAL A 489 41.78 43.31 15.43
CA VAL A 489 40.53 42.59 15.15
C VAL A 489 39.58 43.39 14.25
N GLU A 490 39.52 44.73 14.38
CA GLU A 490 38.70 45.58 13.51
C GLU A 490 39.17 45.58 12.04
N GLN A 491 40.48 45.46 11.79
CA GLN A 491 41.00 45.39 10.42
C GLN A 491 40.63 44.09 9.69
N SER A 492 40.48 42.98 10.43
CA SER A 492 40.11 41.69 9.83
C SER A 492 38.63 41.63 9.43
N ALA A 493 37.74 42.29 10.17
CA ALA A 493 36.32 42.39 9.84
C ALA A 493 36.07 43.28 8.60
N ALA A 494 36.81 44.39 8.47
CA ALA A 494 36.72 45.28 7.31
C ALA A 494 37.21 44.59 6.01
N LEU A 495 38.22 43.72 6.10
CA LEU A 495 38.76 43.01 4.93
C LEU A 495 37.78 41.93 4.42
N MET A 496 37.02 41.28 5.31
CA MET A 496 36.01 40.29 4.88
C MET A 496 34.78 40.96 4.24
N ALA A 497 34.33 42.10 4.77
CA ALA A 497 33.21 42.85 4.19
C ALA A 497 33.51 43.31 2.75
N LYS A 498 34.76 43.70 2.46
CA LYS A 498 35.19 44.10 1.11
C LYS A 498 35.25 42.94 0.12
N LYS A 499 35.47 41.71 0.58
CA LYS A 499 35.54 40.51 -0.26
C LYS A 499 34.15 39.94 -0.62
N ILE A 500 33.12 40.28 0.15
CA ILE A 500 31.73 39.88 -0.13
C ILE A 500 31.11 40.82 -1.17
N ALA A 501 31.45 42.12 -1.14
CA ALA A 501 30.93 43.10 -2.10
C ALA A 501 31.42 42.88 -3.55
N SER A 502 32.56 42.21 -3.76
CA SER A 502 33.13 41.99 -5.10
C SER A 502 32.61 40.74 -5.84
N VAL A 503 31.68 39.98 -5.27
CA VAL A 503 31.15 38.74 -5.87
C VAL A 503 29.77 38.95 -6.50
N GLN A 504 29.19 40.15 -6.39
CA GLN A 504 27.79 40.41 -6.76
C GLN A 504 27.59 41.12 -8.10
N GLU A 505 28.64 41.35 -8.89
CA GLU A 505 28.55 41.86 -10.26
C GLU A 505 29.02 40.80 -11.26
N ALA A 506 28.09 39.95 -11.72
CA ALA A 506 28.24 39.17 -12.94
C ALA A 506 26.97 39.37 -13.79
N PRO A 507 27.10 39.80 -15.06
CA PRO A 507 25.96 40.17 -15.88
C PRO A 507 25.23 38.94 -16.44
N GLU A 508 23.91 39.03 -16.38
CA GLU A 508 22.92 38.15 -17.00
C GLU A 508 23.02 38.27 -18.53
N ALA A 509 23.39 37.18 -19.21
CA ALA A 509 23.50 37.16 -20.66
C ALA A 509 22.85 35.90 -21.27
N ALA A 510 21.96 36.18 -22.23
CA ALA A 510 21.58 35.40 -23.40
C ALA A 510 20.74 34.13 -23.20
N VAL A 511 19.41 34.32 -23.26
CA VAL A 511 18.47 33.31 -23.76
C VAL A 511 18.55 33.33 -25.29
N VAL A 512 18.94 32.19 -25.87
CA VAL A 512 18.97 31.94 -27.32
C VAL A 512 17.61 31.41 -27.75
N GLU A 513 16.91 32.15 -28.61
CA GLU A 513 15.83 31.62 -29.45
C GLU A 513 16.44 30.83 -30.61
N GLU A 514 16.07 29.56 -30.74
CA GLU A 514 16.40 28.74 -31.91
C GLU A 514 15.14 28.60 -32.78
N GLY A 515 15.08 29.40 -33.84
CA GLY A 515 14.15 29.24 -34.95
C GLY A 515 14.57 28.05 -35.82
N ARG A 516 13.59 27.27 -36.27
CA ARG A 516 13.80 26.20 -37.26
C ARG A 516 12.70 26.27 -38.31
N ASP A 517 13.06 26.85 -39.45
CA ASP A 517 12.33 26.78 -40.71
C ASP A 517 12.77 25.57 -41.55
N ALA A 518 11.82 25.14 -42.39
CA ALA A 518 11.93 24.49 -43.70
C ALA A 518 11.87 22.94 -43.79
N PRO A 519 11.48 22.40 -44.97
CA PRO A 519 10.91 23.04 -46.16
C PRO A 519 9.41 22.75 -46.42
#